data_AF-A0A4Y7JG61-F1
#
_entry.id   AF-A0A4Y7JG61-F1
#
_cell.length_a   1.000
_cell.length_b   1.000
_cell.length_c   1.000
_cell.angle_alpha   90.00
_cell.angle_beta   90.00
_cell.angle_gamma   90.00
#
_symmetry.space_group_name_H-M   'P 1'
#
loop_
_entity.id
_entity.type
_entity.pdbx_description
1 polymer ?
#
loop_
_entity_poly.entity_id
_entity_poly.type
_entity_poly.pdbx_seq_one_letter_code
_entity_poly.pdbx_strand_id
1 'polypeptide(L)'
;MTMKTMKWAFWMTGNYGSHADDKYDKNALPVINGINYSDMVADNVTMAARLEGIDGDPFTGICISNVTISMAAKVKKVPWTCTDVEGLTSSVSPTACNLLPEQVTNCPFPADVLPIDTIEIKTCSCRTNYFI
;
A
#
# COMPACT_ATOMS: atom_id res chain seq x y z
N MET A 1 -10.17 -6.35 -2.68
CA MET A 1 -9.26 -6.33 -3.86
C MET A 1 -8.49 -7.65 -3.96
N THR A 2 -8.15 -8.13 -5.16
CA THR A 2 -7.30 -9.33 -5.34
C THR A 2 -6.08 -9.03 -6.21
N MET A 3 -4.89 -9.36 -5.72
CA MET A 3 -3.61 -9.20 -6.40
C MET A 3 -2.95 -10.56 -6.63
N LYS A 4 -2.25 -10.76 -7.75
CA LYS A 4 -1.56 -12.03 -8.05
C LYS A 4 -0.16 -11.77 -8.55
N THR A 5 0.81 -12.61 -8.18
CA THR A 5 2.19 -12.58 -8.70
C THR A 5 2.92 -11.25 -8.44
N MET A 6 2.68 -10.63 -7.28
CA MET A 6 3.29 -9.34 -6.96
C MET A 6 4.70 -9.51 -6.37
N LYS A 7 5.61 -8.60 -6.71
CA LYS A 7 6.91 -8.53 -6.03
C LYS A 7 6.74 -8.05 -4.57
N TRP A 8 5.90 -7.04 -4.37
CA TRP A 8 5.49 -6.51 -3.07
C TRP A 8 3.97 -6.42 -3.03
N ALA A 9 3.30 -6.89 -1.97
CA ALA A 9 1.87 -6.59 -1.83
C ALA A 9 1.66 -5.13 -1.45
N PHE A 10 2.48 -4.62 -0.53
CA PHE A 10 2.54 -3.20 -0.18
C PHE A 10 3.96 -2.66 -0.32
N TRP A 11 4.10 -1.56 -1.06
CA TRP A 11 5.38 -0.85 -1.16
C TRP A 11 5.15 0.65 -1.00
N MET A 12 5.82 1.23 -0.01
CA MET A 12 5.91 2.68 0.19
C MET A 12 7.38 3.03 0.45
N THR A 13 7.80 4.20 -0.03
CA THR A 13 9.17 4.68 0.16
C THR A 13 9.20 6.21 0.18
N GLY A 14 9.85 6.78 1.20
CA GLY A 14 10.21 8.20 1.28
C GLY A 14 11.49 8.55 0.51
N ASN A 15 12.19 7.57 -0.05
CA ASN A 15 13.51 7.74 -0.66
C ASN A 15 13.46 7.98 -2.19
N TYR A 16 12.52 8.81 -2.65
CA TYR A 16 12.48 9.27 -4.04
C TYR A 16 13.11 10.66 -4.12
N GLY A 17 14.31 10.75 -4.69
CA GLY A 17 15.08 12.00 -4.77
C GLY A 17 14.91 12.81 -6.07
N SER A 18 13.91 12.49 -6.89
CA SER A 18 13.67 13.19 -8.16
C SER A 18 12.84 14.46 -7.94
N HIS A 19 13.33 15.58 -8.46
CA HIS A 19 12.64 16.87 -8.42
C HIS A 19 12.61 17.49 -9.82
N ALA A 20 11.63 18.37 -10.08
CA ALA A 20 11.48 19.01 -11.39
C ALA A 20 12.63 19.99 -11.71
N ASP A 21 13.26 20.55 -10.68
CA ASP A 21 14.41 21.44 -10.76
C ASP A 21 15.25 21.38 -9.47
N ASP A 22 16.35 22.13 -9.43
CA ASP A 22 17.27 22.21 -8.29
C ASP A 22 16.89 23.27 -7.24
N LYS A 23 15.73 23.94 -7.40
CA LYS A 23 15.29 25.04 -6.53
C LYS A 23 14.29 24.60 -5.45
N TYR A 24 13.99 23.30 -5.36
CA TYR A 24 13.13 22.76 -4.32
C TYR A 24 13.73 22.99 -2.91
N ASP A 25 12.87 23.15 -1.92
CA ASP A 25 13.29 23.20 -0.52
C ASP A 25 13.54 21.78 0.00
N LYS A 26 14.78 21.49 0.37
CA LYS A 26 15.20 20.19 0.91
C LYS A 26 14.64 19.89 2.29
N ASN A 27 14.11 20.91 2.98
CA ASN A 27 13.52 20.77 4.31
C ASN A 27 11.99 20.70 4.27
N ALA A 28 11.38 20.86 3.09
CA ALA A 28 9.93 20.76 2.92
C ALA A 28 9.52 19.28 2.87
N LEU A 29 9.41 18.65 4.03
CA LEU A 29 8.98 17.27 4.16
C LEU A 29 7.44 17.16 4.16
N PRO A 30 6.87 16.15 3.46
CA PRO A 30 5.43 16.00 3.36
C PRO A 30 4.84 15.30 4.57
N VAL A 31 3.71 15.79 5.08
CA VAL A 31 2.91 15.03 6.06
C VAL A 31 2.19 13.90 5.36
N ILE A 32 2.65 12.66 5.60
CA ILE A 32 2.02 11.44 5.09
C ILE A 32 1.30 10.73 6.25
N ASN A 33 -0.04 10.71 6.19
CA ASN A 33 -0.88 10.14 7.23
C ASN A 33 -2.18 9.55 6.64
N GLY A 34 -2.87 8.69 7.41
CA GLY A 34 -4.21 8.20 7.08
C GLY A 34 -4.22 7.15 5.98
N ILE A 35 -3.22 6.26 5.98
CA ILE A 35 -3.06 5.22 4.96
C ILE A 35 -3.85 3.99 5.38
N ASN A 36 -4.95 3.70 4.68
CA ASN A 36 -5.81 2.56 5.00
C ASN A 36 -5.82 1.52 3.87
N TYR A 37 -5.62 0.24 4.25
CA TYR A 37 -5.77 -0.91 3.37
C TYR A 37 -6.75 -1.89 4.02
N SER A 38 -7.85 -2.23 3.33
CA SER A 38 -8.76 -3.27 3.81
C SER A 38 -9.21 -4.26 2.76
N ASP A 39 -9.54 -5.46 3.23
CA ASP A 39 -10.25 -6.48 2.45
C ASP A 39 -9.48 -6.86 1.17
N MET A 40 -8.21 -7.23 1.36
CA MET A 40 -7.28 -7.53 0.28
C MET A 40 -6.77 -8.97 0.37
N VAL A 41 -6.70 -9.63 -0.78
CA VAL A 41 -6.04 -10.94 -0.93
C VAL A 41 -4.93 -10.80 -1.95
N ALA A 42 -3.73 -11.27 -1.63
CA ALA A 42 -2.58 -11.20 -2.52
C ALA A 42 -1.91 -12.57 -2.64
N ASP A 43 -1.87 -13.14 -3.85
CA ASP A 43 -1.32 -14.48 -4.06
C ASP A 43 0.02 -14.46 -4.79
N ASN A 44 0.86 -15.46 -4.48
CA ASN A 44 2.18 -15.65 -5.08
C ASN A 44 3.08 -14.41 -4.94
N VAL A 45 3.14 -13.86 -3.73
CA VAL A 45 3.87 -12.61 -3.42
C VAL A 45 5.31 -12.89 -3.01
N THR A 46 6.28 -12.11 -3.51
CA THR A 46 7.70 -12.31 -3.16
C THR A 46 8.05 -11.70 -1.78
N MET A 47 7.53 -10.52 -1.47
CA MET A 47 7.65 -9.85 -0.15
C MET A 47 6.29 -9.29 0.26
N ALA A 48 5.84 -9.53 1.49
CA ALA A 48 4.54 -9.05 1.96
C ALA A 48 4.50 -7.52 1.93
N ALA A 49 5.48 -6.86 2.55
CA ALA A 49 5.61 -5.41 2.42
C ALA A 49 7.04 -4.89 2.55
N ARG A 50 7.24 -3.71 1.97
CA ARG A 50 8.38 -2.83 2.24
C ARG A 50 7.84 -1.43 2.50
N LEU A 51 7.88 -1.01 3.75
CA LEU A 51 7.33 0.24 4.23
C LEU A 51 8.46 1.11 4.78
N GLU A 52 8.86 2.13 4.02
CA GLU A 52 9.97 3.00 4.38
C GLU A 52 9.48 4.45 4.34
N GLY A 53 9.37 5.09 5.50
CA GLY A 53 9.11 6.53 5.59
C GLY A 53 10.37 7.37 5.32
N ILE A 54 10.35 8.60 5.82
CA ILE A 54 11.49 9.52 5.77
C ILE A 54 12.12 9.55 7.17
N ASP A 55 13.45 9.50 7.25
CA ASP A 55 14.17 9.61 8.52
C ASP A 55 13.84 10.95 9.20
N GLY A 56 13.35 10.88 10.44
CA GLY A 56 12.85 12.05 11.19
C GLY A 56 11.47 12.56 10.80
N ASP A 57 10.83 12.00 9.78
CA ASP A 57 9.46 12.34 9.33
C ASP A 57 8.69 11.07 8.91
N PRO A 58 8.25 10.27 9.90
CA PRO A 58 7.69 8.95 9.63
C PRO A 58 6.33 9.03 8.95
N PHE A 59 6.00 8.00 8.16
CA PHE A 59 4.64 7.86 7.64
C PHE A 59 3.74 7.29 8.73
N THR A 60 2.66 7.99 9.06
CA THR A 60 1.83 7.70 10.23
C THR A 60 0.41 7.27 9.85
N GLY A 61 -0.35 6.79 10.84
CA GLY A 61 -1.74 6.40 10.66
C GLY A 61 -1.94 5.28 9.63
N ILE A 62 -0.94 4.40 9.49
CA ILE A 62 -1.08 3.21 8.65
C ILE A 62 -2.04 2.24 9.35
N CYS A 63 -3.06 1.79 8.65
CA CYS A 63 -3.98 0.79 9.14
C CYS A 63 -4.22 -0.27 8.06
N ILE A 64 -3.89 -1.52 8.38
CA ILE A 64 -4.09 -2.68 7.49
C ILE A 64 -5.07 -3.65 8.15
N SER A 65 -6.25 -3.85 7.57
CA SER A 65 -7.28 -4.73 8.14
C SER A 65 -7.79 -5.79 7.17
N ASN A 66 -7.99 -7.02 7.64
CA ASN A 66 -8.54 -8.12 6.83
C ASN A 66 -7.74 -8.34 5.53
N VAL A 67 -6.44 -8.59 5.68
CA VAL A 67 -5.53 -8.79 4.55
C VAL A 67 -4.85 -10.16 4.64
N THR A 68 -4.93 -10.93 3.56
CA THR A 68 -4.26 -12.22 3.43
C THR A 68 -3.26 -12.19 2.28
N ILE A 69 -2.00 -12.49 2.57
CA ILE A 69 -0.88 -12.51 1.61
C ILE A 69 -0.30 -13.92 1.55
N SER A 70 -0.60 -14.63 0.46
CA SER A 70 0.00 -15.92 0.15
C SER A 70 1.36 -15.73 -0.51
N MET A 71 2.42 -16.17 0.15
CA MET A 71 3.80 -15.98 -0.31
C MET A 71 4.20 -16.97 -1.43
N ALA A 72 5.06 -16.54 -2.34
CA ALA A 72 5.63 -17.37 -3.41
C ALA A 72 6.58 -18.45 -2.86
N ALA A 73 6.75 -19.58 -3.56
CA ALA A 73 7.58 -20.70 -3.06
C ALA A 73 9.06 -20.33 -2.77
N LYS A 74 9.61 -19.31 -3.45
CA LYS A 74 10.94 -18.75 -3.18
C LYS A 74 10.80 -17.42 -2.43
N VAL A 75 10.53 -17.48 -1.13
CA VAL A 75 10.38 -16.29 -0.29
C VAL A 75 11.71 -15.66 0.11
N LYS A 76 11.72 -14.35 0.35
CA LYS A 76 12.75 -13.75 1.21
C LYS A 76 12.51 -14.15 2.66
N LYS A 77 13.58 -14.28 3.46
CA LYS A 77 13.50 -14.68 4.88
C LYS A 77 12.64 -13.75 5.75
N VAL A 78 12.57 -12.47 5.37
CA VAL A 78 11.81 -11.45 6.09
C VAL A 78 10.70 -10.95 5.17
N PRO A 79 9.43 -11.30 5.42
CA PRO A 79 8.32 -10.90 4.56
C PRO A 79 7.96 -9.41 4.70
N TRP A 80 8.29 -8.77 5.83
CA TRP A 80 7.99 -7.37 6.13
C TRP A 80 9.25 -6.58 6.45
N THR A 81 9.50 -5.49 5.73
CA THR A 81 10.51 -4.49 6.09
C THR A 81 9.80 -3.20 6.44
N CYS A 82 10.06 -2.67 7.63
CA CYS A 82 9.46 -1.43 8.11
C CYS A 82 10.52 -0.53 8.74
N THR A 83 10.57 0.72 8.30
CA THR A 83 11.46 1.76 8.83
C THR A 83 10.71 3.09 8.76
N ASP A 84 10.78 3.91 9.81
CA ASP A 84 10.16 5.25 9.86
C ASP A 84 8.67 5.24 9.51
N VAL A 85 7.94 4.28 10.09
CA VAL A 85 6.49 4.14 9.91
C VAL A 85 5.80 3.85 11.23
N GLU A 86 4.55 4.27 11.36
CA GLU A 86 3.73 4.04 12.54
C GLU A 86 2.28 3.71 12.16
N GLY A 87 1.68 2.77 12.90
CA GLY A 87 0.31 2.35 12.61
C GLY A 87 -0.10 1.08 13.37
N LEU A 88 -1.06 0.37 12.80
CA LEU A 88 -1.57 -0.88 13.35
C LEU A 88 -2.04 -1.84 12.26
N THR A 89 -2.20 -3.10 12.63
CA THR A 89 -2.85 -4.12 11.79
C THR A 89 -4.02 -4.77 12.51
N SER A 90 -4.93 -5.38 11.75
CA SER A 90 -6.07 -6.15 12.28
C SER A 90 -6.39 -7.31 11.35
N SER A 91 -6.25 -8.55 11.81
CA SER A 91 -6.52 -9.74 10.97
C SER A 91 -5.67 -9.74 9.68
N VAL A 92 -4.36 -9.62 9.83
CA VAL A 92 -3.39 -9.59 8.71
C VAL A 92 -2.48 -10.82 8.76
N SER A 93 -2.37 -11.52 7.64
CA SER A 93 -1.47 -12.67 7.49
C SER A 93 -0.58 -12.51 6.26
N PRO A 94 0.75 -12.71 6.37
CA PRO A 94 1.52 -13.05 7.58
C PRO A 94 1.66 -11.86 8.53
N THR A 95 1.96 -12.14 9.81
CA THR A 95 2.15 -11.13 10.87
C THR A 95 3.09 -10.01 10.43
N ALA A 96 2.66 -8.77 10.65
CA ALA A 96 3.39 -7.57 10.28
C ALA A 96 4.61 -7.33 11.18
N CYS A 97 5.39 -6.29 10.85
CA CYS A 97 6.50 -5.81 11.67
C CYS A 97 6.03 -5.16 12.97
N ASN A 98 6.94 -5.03 13.95
CA ASN A 98 6.63 -4.47 15.27
C ASN A 98 6.16 -3.00 15.27
N LEU A 99 6.43 -2.25 14.20
CA LEU A 99 5.93 -0.88 14.01
C LEU A 99 4.43 -0.81 13.65
N LEU A 100 3.84 -1.97 13.32
CA LEU A 100 2.42 -2.12 12.99
C LEU A 100 1.79 -3.22 13.88
N PRO A 101 1.71 -3.01 15.21
CA PRO A 101 1.16 -4.01 16.13
C PRO A 101 -0.27 -4.42 15.76
N GLU A 102 -0.58 -5.70 16.00
CA GLU A 102 -1.92 -6.22 15.79
C GLU A 102 -2.87 -5.73 16.89
N GLN A 103 -4.04 -5.22 16.47
CA GLN A 103 -5.11 -4.74 17.33
C GLN A 103 -6.46 -5.17 16.73
N VAL A 104 -7.43 -5.49 17.58
CA VAL A 104 -8.80 -5.81 17.13
C VAL A 104 -9.55 -4.50 16.88
N THR A 105 -9.38 -3.94 15.69
CA THR A 105 -10.06 -2.72 15.24
C THR A 105 -10.36 -2.78 13.74
N ASN A 106 -11.32 -1.99 13.29
CA ASN A 106 -11.52 -1.75 11.86
C ASN A 106 -10.79 -0.47 11.47
N CYS A 107 -10.12 -0.48 10.32
CA CYS A 107 -9.45 0.70 9.81
C CYS A 107 -10.47 1.78 9.43
N PRO A 108 -10.27 3.05 9.84
CA PRO A 108 -11.20 4.12 9.54
C PRO A 108 -11.06 4.53 8.07
N PHE A 109 -11.97 4.04 7.23
CA PHE A 109 -12.10 4.53 5.85
C PHE A 109 -12.91 5.82 5.81
N PRO A 110 -12.55 6.77 4.93
CA PRO A 110 -13.38 7.95 4.68
C PRO A 110 -14.79 7.54 4.29
N ALA A 111 -15.80 8.11 4.97
CA ALA A 111 -17.20 7.90 4.64
C ALA A 111 -17.73 8.95 3.64
N ASP A 112 -16.89 9.94 3.30
CA ASP A 112 -17.24 10.99 2.36
C ASP A 112 -17.41 10.40 0.96
N VAL A 113 -18.58 10.63 0.38
CA VAL A 113 -18.87 10.26 -1.02
C VAL A 113 -18.47 11.45 -1.89
N LEU A 114 -17.43 11.28 -2.71
CA LEU A 114 -17.00 12.30 -3.65
C LEU A 114 -17.90 12.26 -4.90
N PRO A 115 -18.06 13.37 -5.64
CA PRO A 115 -18.84 13.39 -6.87
C PRO A 115 -18.41 12.33 -7.88
N ILE A 116 -17.11 11.99 -7.92
CA ILE A 116 -16.55 10.96 -8.80
C ILE A 116 -17.04 9.54 -8.46
N ASP A 117 -17.42 9.28 -7.21
CA ASP A 117 -17.89 7.96 -6.74
C ASP A 117 -19.31 7.64 -7.21
N THR A 118 -20.05 8.66 -7.66
CA THR A 118 -21.43 8.53 -8.17
C THR A 118 -21.52 8.53 -9.69
N ILE A 119 -20.39 8.64 -10.40
CA ILE A 119 -20.38 8.65 -11.87
C ILE A 119 -20.68 7.26 -12.42
N GLU A 120 -21.65 7.19 -13.34
CA GLU A 120 -21.87 6.01 -14.15
C GLU A 120 -20.78 5.86 -15.22
N ILE A 121 -19.89 4.88 -15.03
CA ILE A 121 -18.83 4.58 -16.00
C ILE A 121 -19.46 3.95 -17.24
N LYS A 122 -19.32 4.62 -18.39
CA LYS A 122 -19.69 4.04 -19.69
C LYS A 122 -18.52 3.23 -20.24
N THR A 123 -18.76 1.96 -20.56
CA THR A 123 -17.77 1.10 -21.22
C THR A 123 -17.92 1.20 -22.73
N CYS A 124 -16.78 1.35 -23.42
CA CYS A 124 -16.71 1.29 -24.88
C CYS A 124 -15.96 0.01 -25.28
N SER A 125 -16.44 -0.68 -26.32
CA SER A 125 -15.75 -1.83 -26.91
C SER A 125 -15.18 -1.47 -28.27
N CYS A 126 -13.87 -1.64 -28.47
CA CYS A 126 -13.26 -1.62 -29.80
C CYS A 126 -13.32 -3.04 -30.40
N ARG A 127 -13.78 -3.16 -31.65
CA ARG A 127 -13.65 -4.40 -32.43
C ARG A 127 -12.33 -4.38 -33.18
N THR A 128 -11.42 -5.29 -32.85
CA THR A 128 -10.21 -5.51 -33.64
C THR A 128 -10.60 -6.28 -34.90
N ASN A 129 -10.74 -5.60 -36.03
CA ASN A 129 -10.82 -6.29 -37.32
C ASN A 129 -9.42 -6.83 -37.65
N TYR A 130 -9.20 -8.13 -37.45
CA TYR A 130 -8.08 -8.82 -38.05
C TYR A 130 -8.29 -8.81 -39.57
N PHE A 131 -7.52 -7.99 -40.29
CA PHE A 131 -7.34 -8.18 -41.72
C PHE A 131 -6.44 -9.42 -41.89
N ILE A 132 -7.02 -10.48 -42.45
CA ILE A 132 -6.32 -11.68 -42.93
C ILE A 132 -5.68 -11.35 -44.28
#